data_AF-A0A954DD70-F1
#
_entry.id   AF-A0A954DD70-F1
#
_cell.length_a   1.000
_cell.length_b   1.000
_cell.length_c   1.000
_cell.angle_alpha   90.00
_cell.angle_beta   90.00
_cell.angle_gamma   90.00
#
_symmetry.space_group_name_H-M   'P 1'
#
loop_
_entity.id
_entity.type
_entity.pdbx_description
1 polymer ?
#
loop_
_entity_poly.entity_id
_entity_poly.type
_entity_poly.pdbx_seq_one_letter_code
_entity_poly.pdbx_strand_id
1 'polypeptide(L)'
;MKHVIDFLLFRTLMAPLLLQVLFWGGIGGTLYGTWWLFAHGNWAWVMSATFGPVMTRFVIEHSILRYRSHQALNDIRDLLTTRDAQRTPYSALESRP
;
A
#
# COMPACT_ATOMS: atom_id res chain seq x y z
N MET A 1 11.95 4.72 20.32
CA MET A 1 12.14 4.17 18.96
C MET A 1 11.45 2.82 18.74
N LYS A 2 11.51 1.86 19.69
CA LYS A 2 10.84 0.54 19.59
C LYS A 2 9.33 0.62 19.23
N HIS A 3 8.57 1.48 19.91
CA HIS A 3 7.13 1.68 19.63
C HIS A 3 6.80 2.13 18.20
N VAL A 4 7.71 2.88 17.55
CA VAL A 4 7.50 3.36 16.18
C VAL A 4 7.76 2.24 15.18
N ILE A 5 8.76 1.39 15.46
CA ILE A 5 9.10 0.19 14.68
C ILE A 5 7.97 -0.84 14.78
N ASP A 6 7.41 -1.07 15.98
CA ASP A 6 6.23 -1.93 16.16
C ASP A 6 5.00 -1.39 15.42
N PHE A 7 4.79 -0.07 15.44
CA PHE A 7 3.70 0.57 14.68
C PHE A 7 3.90 0.45 13.16
N LEU A 8 5.14 0.56 12.67
CA LEU A 8 5.50 0.39 11.26
C LEU A 8 5.38 -1.07 10.81
N LEU A 9 5.79 -2.02 11.64
CA LEU A 9 5.63 -3.46 11.39
C LEU A 9 4.16 -3.85 11.42
N PHE A 10 3.39 -3.34 12.38
CA PHE A 10 1.95 -3.52 12.43
C PHE A 10 1.27 -2.99 11.17
N ARG A 11 1.63 -1.78 10.72
CA ARG A 11 1.09 -1.19 9.48
C ARG A 11 1.52 -1.94 8.22
N THR A 12 2.73 -2.49 8.21
CA THR A 12 3.29 -3.31 7.12
C THR A 12 2.59 -4.66 7.02
N LEU A 13 2.32 -5.32 8.15
CA LEU A 13 1.57 -6.56 8.23
C LEU A 13 0.07 -6.36 8.05
N MET A 14 -0.47 -5.19 8.40
CA MET A 14 -1.85 -4.82 8.14
C MET A 14 -2.10 -4.46 6.67
N ALA A 15 -1.09 -4.03 5.91
CA ALA A 15 -1.24 -3.71 4.49
C ALA A 15 -1.84 -4.85 3.64
N PRO A 16 -1.34 -6.12 3.70
CA PRO A 16 -1.96 -7.21 2.96
C PRO A 16 -3.38 -7.54 3.45
N LEU A 17 -3.64 -7.40 4.75
CA LEU A 17 -4.94 -7.70 5.36
C LEU A 17 -5.99 -6.64 4.99
N LEU A 18 -5.61 -5.37 5.01
CA LEU A 18 -6.38 -4.24 4.47
C LEU A 18 -6.69 -4.44 2.99
N LEU A 19 -5.70 -4.91 2.22
CA LEU A 19 -5.87 -5.17 0.79
C LEU A 19 -6.89 -6.29 0.53
N GLN A 20 -6.85 -7.37 1.33
CA GLN A 20 -7.81 -8.47 1.24
C GLN A 20 -9.22 -8.02 1.60
N VAL A 21 -9.38 -7.25 2.69
CA VAL A 21 -10.68 -6.70 3.08
C VAL A 21 -11.21 -5.75 2.01
N LEU A 22 -10.35 -4.92 1.41
CA LEU A 22 -10.74 -4.00 0.35
C LEU A 22 -11.12 -4.74 -0.94
N PHE A 23 -10.43 -5.83 -1.26
CA PHE A 23 -10.75 -6.70 -2.40
C PHE A 23 -12.11 -7.38 -2.23
N TRP A 24 -12.33 -8.03 -1.10
CA TRP A 24 -13.61 -8.68 -0.81
C TRP A 24 -14.74 -7.66 -0.67
N GLY A 25 -14.46 -6.50 -0.08
CA GLY A 25 -15.42 -5.38 0.00
C GLY A 25 -15.77 -4.83 -1.39
N GLY A 26 -14.78 -4.67 -2.27
CA GLY A 26 -15.00 -4.23 -3.66
C GLY A 26 -15.79 -5.24 -4.48
N ILE A 27 -15.45 -6.54 -4.40
CA ILE A 27 -16.21 -7.60 -5.08
C ILE A 27 -17.63 -7.72 -4.51
N GLY A 28 -17.78 -7.71 -3.18
CA GLY A 28 -19.08 -7.78 -2.53
C GLY A 28 -19.96 -6.58 -2.89
N GLY A 29 -19.40 -5.37 -2.87
CA GLY A 29 -20.11 -4.14 -3.24
C GLY A 29 -20.53 -4.13 -4.71
N THR A 30 -19.68 -4.63 -5.61
CA THR A 30 -19.98 -4.66 -7.06
C THR A 30 -21.01 -5.73 -7.42
N LEU A 31 -20.94 -6.90 -6.79
CA LEU A 31 -21.97 -7.94 -6.91
C LEU A 31 -23.32 -7.48 -6.32
N TYR A 32 -23.30 -6.87 -5.13
CA TYR A 32 -24.51 -6.35 -4.49
C TYR A 32 -25.14 -5.21 -5.31
N GLY A 33 -24.33 -4.26 -5.79
CA GLY A 33 -24.80 -3.17 -6.64
C GLY A 33 -25.37 -3.68 -7.97
N THR A 34 -24.71 -4.66 -8.60
CA THR A 34 -25.20 -5.30 -9.83
C THR A 34 -26.53 -6.01 -9.58
N TRP A 35 -26.63 -6.81 -8.50
CA TRP A 35 -27.87 -7.50 -8.14
C TRP A 35 -29.02 -6.53 -7.88
N TRP A 36 -28.76 -5.45 -7.14
CA TRP A 36 -29.75 -4.40 -6.88
C TRP A 36 -30.25 -3.74 -8.16
N LEU A 37 -29.34 -3.36 -9.07
CA LEU A 37 -29.69 -2.77 -10.36
C LEU A 37 -30.45 -3.73 -11.27
N PHE A 38 -30.08 -5.01 -11.26
CA PHE A 38 -30.77 -6.06 -11.98
C PHE A 38 -32.20 -6.25 -11.47
N ALA A 39 -32.39 -6.31 -10.15
CA ALA A 39 -33.71 -6.46 -9.53
C ALA A 39 -34.66 -5.28 -9.83
N HIS A 40 -34.10 -4.08 -10.06
CA HIS A 40 -34.87 -2.88 -10.43
C HIS A 40 -35.04 -2.70 -11.94
N GLY A 41 -34.65 -3.68 -12.77
CA GLY A 41 -34.82 -3.64 -14.22
C GLY A 41 -33.96 -2.59 -14.94
N ASN A 42 -32.92 -2.07 -14.29
CA ASN A 42 -32.07 -1.02 -14.85
C ASN A 42 -30.92 -1.61 -15.67
N TRP A 43 -30.85 -1.32 -16.97
CA TRP A 43 -29.78 -1.81 -17.86
C TRP A 43 -28.35 -1.46 -17.39
N ALA A 44 -28.20 -0.45 -16.54
CA ALA A 44 -26.92 -0.12 -15.90
C ALA A 44 -26.30 -1.26 -15.06
N TRP A 45 -27.01 -2.37 -14.81
CA TRP A 45 -26.42 -3.58 -14.21
C TRP A 45 -25.23 -4.11 -15.02
N VAL A 46 -25.23 -4.00 -16.36
CA VAL A 46 -24.10 -4.43 -17.21
C VAL A 46 -22.87 -3.56 -16.96
N MET A 47 -23.06 -2.24 -16.83
CA MET A 47 -21.98 -1.31 -16.49
C MET A 47 -21.43 -1.59 -15.10
N SER A 48 -22.30 -1.84 -14.11
CA SER A 48 -21.86 -2.18 -12.75
C SER A 48 -21.05 -3.49 -12.72
N ALA A 49 -21.51 -4.51 -13.44
CA ALA A 49 -20.85 -5.81 -13.52
C ALA A 49 -19.47 -5.75 -14.20
N THR A 50 -19.31 -4.87 -15.19
CA THR A 50 -18.07 -4.77 -15.96
C THR A 50 -17.09 -3.76 -15.33
N PHE A 51 -17.60 -2.60 -14.91
CA PHE A 51 -16.79 -1.51 -14.39
C PHE A 51 -16.43 -1.70 -12.91
N GLY A 52 -17.28 -2.40 -12.15
CA GLY A 52 -17.05 -2.71 -10.74
C GLY A 52 -15.74 -3.47 -10.48
N PRO A 53 -15.50 -4.62 -11.13
CA PRO A 53 -14.26 -5.37 -10.99
C PRO A 53 -13.03 -4.58 -11.47
N VAL A 54 -13.16 -3.83 -12.57
CA VAL A 54 -12.09 -2.98 -13.10
C VAL A 54 -11.70 -1.89 -12.10
N MET A 55 -12.69 -1.22 -11.51
CA MET A 55 -12.43 -0.16 -10.54
C MET A 55 -11.86 -0.70 -9.23
N THR A 56 -12.35 -1.87 -8.78
CA THR A 56 -11.76 -2.59 -7.64
C THR A 56 -10.29 -2.92 -7.89
N ARG A 57 -9.95 -3.41 -9.09
CA ARG A 57 -8.57 -3.71 -9.49
C ARG A 57 -7.70 -2.45 -9.51
N PHE A 58 -8.20 -1.35 -10.04
CA PHE A 58 -7.49 -0.07 -10.09
C PHE A 58 -7.13 0.44 -8.69
N VAL A 59 -8.08 0.43 -7.76
CA VAL A 59 -7.86 0.88 -6.37
C VAL A 59 -6.83 0.01 -5.65
N ILE A 60 -6.89 -1.30 -5.85
CA ILE A 60 -5.94 -2.25 -5.26
C ILE A 60 -4.55 -2.03 -5.82
N GLU A 61 -4.41 -1.96 -7.13
CA GLU A 61 -3.13 -1.77 -7.81
C GLU A 61 -2.48 -0.45 -7.41
N HIS A 62 -3.26 0.63 -7.33
CA HIS A 62 -2.79 1.92 -6.82
C HIS A 62 -2.31 1.84 -5.35
N SER A 63 -3.05 1.12 -4.51
CA SER A 63 -2.70 0.94 -3.09
C SER A 63 -1.40 0.15 -2.91
N ILE A 64 -1.22 -0.93 -3.68
CA ILE A 64 0.02 -1.72 -3.69
C ILE A 64 1.19 -0.85 -4.14
N LEU A 65 1.03 -0.10 -5.22
CA LEU A 65 2.09 0.71 -5.79
C LEU A 65 2.57 1.76 -4.80
N ARG A 66 1.63 2.46 -4.14
CA ARG A 66 1.95 3.46 -3.12
C ARG A 66 2.66 2.85 -1.90
N TYR A 67 2.25 1.65 -1.50
CA TYR A 67 2.90 0.92 -0.43
C TYR A 67 4.36 0.57 -0.76
N ARG A 68 4.61 0.01 -1.95
CA ARG A 68 5.97 -0.32 -2.41
C ARG A 68 6.86 0.91 -2.54
N SER A 69 6.33 2.03 -3.04
CA SER A 69 7.07 3.29 -3.12
C SER A 69 7.50 3.81 -1.75
N HIS A 70 6.64 3.69 -0.73
CA HIS A 70 7.00 4.10 0.63
C HIS A 70 8.07 3.20 1.25
N GLN A 71 8.02 1.88 1.02
CA GLN A 71 9.07 0.98 1.48
C GLN A 71 10.42 1.32 0.83
N ALA A 72 10.46 1.48 -0.50
CA ALA A 72 11.68 1.81 -1.21
C ALA A 72 12.32 3.13 -0.73
N LEU A 73 11.50 4.14 -0.44
CA LEU A 73 12.00 5.42 0.06
C LEU A 73 12.60 5.31 1.47
N ASN A 74 11.97 4.51 2.35
CA ASN A 74 12.50 4.26 3.68
C ASN A 74 13.81 3.47 3.62
N ASP A 75 13.91 2.49 2.72
CA ASP A 75 15.11 1.68 2.54
C ASP A 75 16.30 2.54 2.08
N ILE A 76 16.06 3.45 1.11
CA ILE A 76 17.06 4.43 0.66
C ILE A 76 17.48 5.36 1.80
N ARG A 77 16.53 5.84 2.61
CA ARG A 77 16.83 6.70 3.76
C ARG A 77 17.71 5.99 4.78
N ASP A 78 17.47 4.70 5.03
CA ASP A 78 18.23 3.92 6.00
C ASP A 78 19.66 3.64 5.50
N LEU A 79 19.80 3.35 4.20
CA LEU A 79 21.10 3.23 3.53
C LEU A 79 21.93 4.52 3.60
N LEU A 80 21.30 5.68 3.38
CA LEU A 80 21.96 6.98 3.50
C LEU A 80 22.39 7.27 4.94
N THR A 81 21.51 7.00 5.90
CA THR A 81 21.81 7.20 7.33
C THR A 81 22.99 6.34 7.78
N THR A 82 23.04 5.08 7.32
CA THR A 82 24.15 4.16 7.61
C THR A 82 25.44 4.60 6.92
N ARG A 83 25.38 5.07 5.67
CA ARG A 83 26.54 5.64 4.96
C ARG A 83 27.10 6.86 5.65
N ASP A 84 26.25 7.78 6.11
CA ASP A 84 26.68 9.00 6.80
C ASP A 84 27.29 8.68 8.16
N ALA A 85 26.73 7.71 8.90
CA ALA A 85 27.31 7.19 10.13
C ALA A 85 28.67 6.50 9.92
N GLN A 86 28.92 5.95 8.73
CA GLN A 86 30.21 5.37 8.36
C GLN A 86 31.22 6.41 7.85
N ARG A 87 30.75 7.58 7.38
CA ARG A 87 31.59 8.69 6.92
C ARG A 87 32.24 9.47 8.07
N THR A 88 31.51 9.68 9.17
CA THR A 88 31.98 10.41 10.37
C THR A 88 33.23 9.85 11.07
N PRO A 89 33.45 8.52 11.21
CA PRO A 89 34.67 8.02 11.83
C PRO A 89 35.92 8.20 10.93
N TYR A 90 35.79 8.14 9.61
CA TYR A 90 36.93 8.31 8.70
C TYR A 90 37.45 9.76 8.65
N SER A 91 36.55 10.74 8.66
CA SER A 91 36.95 12.17 8.74
C SER A 91 37.66 12.54 10.04
N ALA A 92 37.42 11.81 11.14
CA ALA A 92 38.07 12.03 12.44
C ALA A 92 39.44 11.34 12.54
N LEU A 93 39.70 10.32 11.72
CA LEU A 93 40.99 9.64 11.64
C LEU A 93 41.99 10.38 10.74
N GLU A 94 41.50 11.05 9.69
CA GLU A 94 42.33 11.88 8.79
C GLU A 94 42.83 13.17 9.45
N SER A 95 42.19 13.62 10.55
CA SER A 95 42.61 14.77 11.35
C SER A 95 43.53 14.44 12.52
N ARG A 96 43.91 13.16 12.72
CA ARG A 96 44.94 12.81 13.70
C ARG A 96 46.31 12.89 13.01
N PRO A 97 47.23 13.74 13.51
CA PRO A 97 48.55 13.97 12.92
C PRO A 97 49.45 12.75 12.97
#